data_AF-A0A9D9VJT0-F1
#
_entry.id   AF-A0A9D9VJT0-F1
#
_cell.length_a   1.000
_cell.length_b   1.000
_cell.length_c   1.000
_cell.angle_alpha   90.00
_cell.angle_beta   90.00
_cell.angle_gamma   90.00
#
_symmetry.space_group_name_H-M   'P 1'
#
loop_
_entity.id
_entity.type
_entity.pdbx_description
1 polymer ?
#
loop_
_entity_poly.entity_id
_entity_poly.type
_entity_poly.pdbx_seq_one_letter_code
_entity_poly.pdbx_strand_id
1 'polypeptide(L)'
;MNNSLQAVYIDIDGTILNKNGIPAHGATELIQFCVENFDTYWLTTHCKGDAEVTMKHIKRYFPDASHQYLAKIQATNWGAMKTDALNFSEDFIWFDDYLMQAELQVLEDYGAESNHIMINLEENPYQLEEMLEYVKTFKQDK
;
A
#
# COMPACT_ATOMS: atom_id res chain seq x y z
N MET A 1 -14.33 19.22 7.09
CA MET A 1 -14.01 17.77 7.18
C MET A 1 -12.50 17.70 7.30
N ASN A 2 -12.00 17.09 8.38
CA ASN A 2 -10.56 16.97 8.60
C ASN A 2 -10.02 16.01 7.55
N ASN A 3 -9.26 16.51 6.60
CA ASN A 3 -8.73 15.76 5.47
C ASN A 3 -7.42 15.05 5.88
N SER A 4 -7.41 14.35 7.02
CA SER A 4 -6.23 13.65 7.53
C SER A 4 -6.32 12.18 7.13
N LEU A 5 -5.53 11.78 6.13
CA LEU A 5 -5.29 10.37 5.85
C LEU A 5 -4.72 9.69 7.10
N GLN A 6 -5.33 8.58 7.56
CA GLN A 6 -4.84 7.82 8.70
C GLN A 6 -4.00 6.62 8.26
N ALA A 7 -4.51 5.85 7.30
CA ALA A 7 -3.93 4.57 6.93
C ALA A 7 -3.53 4.44 5.45
N VAL A 8 -2.45 3.72 5.19
CA VAL A 8 -2.01 3.34 3.84
C VAL A 8 -1.82 1.82 3.77
N TYR A 9 -2.54 1.17 2.87
CA TYR A 9 -2.48 -0.25 2.60
C TYR A 9 -1.71 -0.48 1.30
N ILE A 10 -0.70 -1.36 1.33
CA ILE A 10 0.24 -1.55 0.22
C ILE A 10 0.25 -3.03 -0.20
N ASP A 11 -0.08 -3.29 -1.46
CA ASP A 11 0.25 -4.57 -2.11
C ASP A 11 1.71 -4.62 -2.60
N ILE A 12 2.22 -5.81 -2.93
CA ILE A 12 3.61 -6.03 -3.33
C ILE A 12 3.76 -6.19 -4.84
N ASP A 13 3.20 -7.27 -5.40
CA ASP A 13 3.46 -7.69 -6.77
C ASP A 13 2.64 -6.84 -7.74
N GLY A 14 3.26 -6.30 -8.78
CA GLY A 14 2.62 -5.33 -9.68
C GLY A 14 2.46 -3.93 -9.11
N THR A 15 2.62 -3.77 -7.78
CA THR A 15 2.40 -2.51 -7.05
C THR A 15 3.71 -1.80 -6.69
N ILE A 16 4.50 -2.32 -5.74
CA ILE A 16 5.83 -1.77 -5.39
C ILE A 16 6.99 -2.55 -6.01
N LEU A 17 6.71 -3.76 -6.49
CA LEU A 17 7.56 -4.54 -7.39
C LEU A 17 6.85 -4.63 -8.74
N ASN A 18 7.56 -4.43 -9.84
CA ASN A 18 7.01 -4.78 -11.14
C ASN A 18 6.96 -6.32 -11.31
N LYS A 19 6.30 -6.80 -12.36
CA LYS A 19 6.14 -8.23 -12.65
C LYS A 19 7.45 -9.00 -12.90
N ASN A 20 8.57 -8.31 -13.03
CA ASN A 20 9.90 -8.91 -13.14
C ASN A 20 10.64 -8.98 -11.78
N GLY A 21 9.99 -8.60 -10.68
CA GLY A 21 10.61 -8.56 -9.36
C GLY A 21 11.61 -7.41 -9.18
N ILE A 22 11.48 -6.34 -9.95
CA ILE A 22 12.32 -5.14 -9.80
C ILE A 22 11.50 -4.09 -9.05
N PRO A 23 12.04 -3.47 -7.98
CA PRO A 23 11.40 -2.34 -7.31
C PRO A 23 10.99 -1.25 -8.30
N ALA A 24 9.77 -0.79 -8.18
CA ALA A 24 9.24 0.30 -9.00
C ALA A 24 9.97 1.62 -8.70
N HIS A 25 10.01 2.53 -9.68
CA HIS A 25 10.57 3.87 -9.48
C HIS A 25 9.79 4.60 -8.39
N GLY A 26 10.51 5.18 -7.41
CA GLY A 26 9.90 5.85 -6.26
C GLY A 26 9.39 4.93 -5.15
N ALA A 27 9.51 3.60 -5.25
CA ALA A 27 8.95 2.68 -4.25
C ALA A 27 9.55 2.88 -2.85
N THR A 28 10.86 3.08 -2.74
CA THR A 28 11.51 3.28 -1.43
C THR A 28 11.08 4.60 -0.80
N GLU A 29 11.03 5.66 -1.60
CA GLU A 29 10.66 7.01 -1.18
C GLU A 29 9.19 7.08 -0.75
N LEU A 30 8.29 6.44 -1.50
CA LEU A 30 6.88 6.28 -1.13
C LEU A 30 6.75 5.54 0.20
N ILE A 31 7.36 4.35 0.31
CA ILE A 31 7.29 3.53 1.53
C ILE A 31 7.83 4.29 2.73
N GLN A 32 9.01 4.91 2.60
CA GLN A 32 9.60 5.72 3.65
C GLN A 32 8.63 6.82 4.10
N PHE A 33 8.06 7.56 3.16
CA PHE A 33 7.14 8.64 3.49
C PHE A 33 5.89 8.13 4.19
N CYS A 34 5.29 7.04 3.70
CA CYS A 34 4.10 6.45 4.30
C CYS A 34 4.36 6.02 5.76
N VAL A 35 5.41 5.22 6.02
CA VAL A 35 5.69 4.71 7.37
C VAL A 35 6.13 5.79 8.37
N GLU A 36 6.54 6.97 7.88
CA GLU A 36 6.92 8.10 8.73
C GLU A 36 5.74 9.04 9.07
N ASN A 37 4.64 8.97 8.31
CA ASN A 37 3.53 9.93 8.42
C ASN A 37 2.15 9.29 8.65
N PHE A 38 1.97 8.01 8.30
CA PHE A 38 0.68 7.30 8.35
C PHE A 38 0.85 5.90 8.94
N ASP A 39 -0.24 5.33 9.44
CA ASP A 39 -0.28 3.92 9.78
C ASP A 39 -0.23 3.09 8.48
N THR A 40 0.89 2.40 8.25
CA THR A 40 1.13 1.72 6.97
C THR A 40 1.08 0.21 7.15
N TYR A 41 0.35 -0.46 6.26
CA TYR A 41 -0.03 -1.86 6.37
C TYR A 41 0.28 -2.64 5.09
N TRP A 42 0.73 -3.89 5.25
CA TRP A 42 0.79 -4.84 4.14
C TRP A 42 -0.61 -5.35 3.83
N LEU A 43 -1.11 -5.13 2.62
CA LEU A 43 -2.38 -5.71 2.16
C LEU A 43 -2.14 -6.52 0.89
N THR A 44 -1.47 -7.65 1.09
CA THR A 44 -0.93 -8.47 0.02
C THR A 44 -1.14 -9.96 0.30
N THR A 45 -1.05 -10.78 -0.75
CA THR A 45 -1.10 -12.23 -0.64
C THR A 45 0.07 -12.82 0.15
N HIS A 46 1.17 -12.07 0.29
CA HIS A 46 2.35 -12.44 1.10
C HIS A 46 2.26 -12.06 2.58
N CYS A 47 1.15 -11.47 3.04
CA CYS A 47 0.94 -11.08 4.43
C CYS A 47 -0.43 -11.51 4.93
N LYS A 48 -0.45 -12.37 5.95
CA LYS A 48 -1.67 -12.81 6.65
C LYS A 48 -1.38 -13.04 8.13
N GLY A 49 -1.27 -11.95 8.87
CA GLY A 49 -1.00 -11.93 10.31
C GLY A 49 0.48 -12.02 10.72
N ASP A 50 1.41 -12.15 9.77
CA ASP A 50 2.84 -12.26 10.05
C ASP A 50 3.69 -11.43 9.07
N ALA A 51 4.17 -10.28 9.56
CA ALA A 51 5.04 -9.39 8.79
C ALA A 51 6.46 -9.94 8.61
N GLU A 52 6.93 -10.90 9.43
CA GLU A 52 8.28 -11.45 9.26
C GLU A 52 8.39 -12.28 7.97
N VAL A 53 7.34 -13.03 7.63
CA VAL A 53 7.28 -13.80 6.38
C VAL A 53 7.30 -12.85 5.18
N THR A 54 6.49 -11.81 5.24
CA THR A 54 6.47 -10.74 4.22
C THR A 54 7.83 -10.06 4.11
N MET A 55 8.48 -9.76 5.23
CA MET A 55 9.80 -9.13 5.25
C MET A 55 10.88 -10.04 4.66
N LYS A 56 10.87 -11.34 4.99
CA LYS A 56 11.76 -12.33 4.36
C LYS A 56 11.54 -12.42 2.86
N HIS A 57 10.30 -12.27 2.41
CA HIS A 57 9.97 -12.24 1.00
C HIS A 57 10.49 -10.97 0.31
N ILE A 58 10.14 -9.78 0.80
CA ILE A 58 10.34 -8.52 0.06
C ILE A 58 11.79 -8.04 0.06
N LYS A 59 12.55 -8.32 1.14
CA LYS A 59 13.93 -7.82 1.29
C LYS A 59 14.91 -8.34 0.23
N ARG A 60 14.58 -9.43 -0.47
CA ARG A 60 15.44 -9.99 -1.53
C ARG A 60 15.44 -9.13 -2.80
N TYR A 61 14.44 -8.25 -2.94
CA TYR A 61 14.24 -7.40 -4.11
C TYR A 61 14.69 -5.96 -3.85
N PHE A 62 14.61 -5.50 -2.61
CA PHE A 62 14.97 -4.14 -2.21
C PHE A 62 16.41 -4.04 -1.67
N PRO A 63 17.11 -2.92 -1.91
CA PRO A 63 18.42 -2.69 -1.32
C PRO A 63 18.34 -2.58 0.21
N ASP A 64 19.45 -2.92 0.89
CA ASP A 64 19.53 -2.94 2.36
C ASP A 64 19.11 -1.61 3.01
N ALA A 65 19.38 -0.48 2.34
CA ALA A 65 18.98 0.85 2.80
C ALA A 65 17.45 1.00 2.99
N SER A 66 16.65 0.27 2.22
CA SER A 66 15.18 0.29 2.28
C SER A 66 14.62 -0.60 3.40
N HIS A 67 15.40 -1.56 3.93
CA HIS A 67 14.91 -2.58 4.86
C HIS A 67 14.38 -1.98 6.17
N GLN A 68 14.98 -0.88 6.63
CA GLN A 68 14.53 -0.18 7.83
C GLN A 68 13.12 0.42 7.70
N TYR A 69 12.68 0.75 6.48
CA TYR A 69 11.35 1.29 6.22
C TYR A 69 10.34 0.16 6.02
N LEU A 70 10.72 -0.87 5.25
CA LEU A 70 9.92 -2.08 5.05
C LEU A 70 9.56 -2.77 6.38
N ALA A 71 10.50 -2.79 7.33
CA ALA A 71 10.29 -3.36 8.65
C ALA A 71 9.29 -2.59 9.53
N LYS A 72 8.92 -1.36 9.17
CA LYS A 72 7.91 -0.56 9.89
C LYS A 72 6.49 -0.82 9.39
N ILE A 73 6.33 -1.47 8.23
CA ILE A 73 5.01 -1.78 7.69
C ILE A 73 4.37 -2.91 8.50
N GLN A 74 3.16 -2.66 8.97
CA GLN A 74 2.42 -3.54 9.87
C GLN A 74 1.75 -4.68 9.10
N ALA A 75 1.60 -5.84 9.74
CA ALA A 75 0.85 -6.94 9.14
C ALA A 75 -0.65 -6.65 9.18
N THR A 76 -1.37 -6.97 8.10
CA THR A 76 -2.82 -7.18 8.16
C THR A 76 -3.15 -8.66 8.32
N ASN A 77 -4.35 -8.93 8.81
CA ASN A 77 -4.91 -10.27 8.83
C ASN A 77 -6.30 -10.24 8.19
N TRP A 78 -6.39 -10.78 6.97
CA TRP A 78 -7.62 -10.85 6.20
C TRP A 78 -8.13 -12.30 6.08
N GLY A 79 -9.44 -12.47 5.99
CA GLY A 79 -10.12 -13.76 5.96
C GLY A 79 -10.15 -14.35 4.56
N ALA A 80 -11.23 -14.07 3.84
CA ALA A 80 -11.46 -14.51 2.46
C ALA A 80 -11.01 -13.46 1.44
N MET A 81 -11.17 -12.17 1.73
CA MET A 81 -10.84 -11.05 0.84
C MET A 81 -9.95 -10.05 1.55
N LYS A 82 -9.09 -9.33 0.82
CA LYS A 82 -8.22 -8.29 1.41
C LYS A 82 -9.04 -7.22 2.12
N THR A 83 -10.23 -6.90 1.59
CA THR A 83 -11.17 -5.94 2.18
C THR A 83 -11.62 -6.29 3.60
N ASP A 84 -11.48 -7.55 4.06
CA ASP A 84 -11.75 -7.96 5.44
C ASP A 84 -10.82 -7.27 6.46
N ALA A 85 -9.64 -6.80 6.02
CA ALA A 85 -8.68 -6.13 6.86
C ALA A 85 -8.76 -4.59 6.80
N LEU A 86 -9.60 -4.01 5.94
CA LEU A 86 -9.74 -2.57 5.83
C LEU A 86 -10.57 -2.01 6.99
N ASN A 87 -10.11 -0.90 7.57
CA ASN A 87 -10.88 -0.14 8.53
C ASN A 87 -11.71 0.95 7.82
N PHE A 88 -12.99 0.69 7.57
CA PHE A 88 -13.89 1.66 6.93
C PHE A 88 -14.33 2.83 7.84
N SER A 89 -13.86 2.88 9.09
CA SER A 89 -14.16 3.99 10.01
C SER A 89 -13.12 5.14 9.99
N GLU A 90 -12.07 5.00 9.18
CA GLU A 90 -11.00 5.99 8.99
C GLU A 90 -10.77 6.26 7.49
N ASP A 91 -10.15 7.39 7.16
CA ASP A 91 -9.73 7.67 5.80
C ASP A 91 -8.44 6.87 5.49
N PHE A 92 -8.45 6.16 4.37
CA PHE A 92 -7.33 5.34 3.96
C PHE A 92 -7.06 5.44 2.47
N ILE A 93 -5.87 4.99 2.08
CA ILE A 93 -5.52 4.70 0.69
C ILE A 93 -5.07 3.25 0.61
N TRP A 94 -5.48 2.55 -0.44
CA TRP A 94 -5.02 1.21 -0.77
C TRP A 94 -4.41 1.20 -2.17
N PHE A 95 -3.10 0.96 -2.25
CA PHE A 95 -2.39 0.76 -3.51
C PHE A 95 -2.39 -0.72 -3.88
N ASP A 96 -2.96 -1.04 -5.03
CA ASP A 96 -2.99 -2.40 -5.60
C ASP A 96 -3.01 -2.31 -7.13
N ASP A 97 -2.42 -3.30 -7.80
CA ASP A 97 -2.49 -3.43 -9.26
C ASP A 97 -3.74 -4.19 -9.72
N TYR A 98 -4.48 -4.75 -8.77
CA TYR A 98 -5.64 -5.55 -9.05
C TYR A 98 -6.75 -5.41 -8.00
N LEU A 99 -7.94 -5.04 -8.46
CA LEU A 99 -9.15 -4.99 -7.66
C LEU A 99 -10.15 -6.05 -8.14
N MET A 100 -10.46 -7.03 -7.30
CA MET A 100 -11.50 -8.01 -7.63
C MET A 100 -12.88 -7.35 -7.67
N GLN A 101 -13.78 -7.84 -8.52
CA GLN A 101 -15.19 -7.40 -8.56
C GLN A 101 -15.87 -7.49 -7.19
N ALA A 102 -15.59 -8.54 -6.42
CA ALA A 102 -16.14 -8.68 -5.07
C ALA A 102 -15.57 -7.64 -4.09
N GLU A 103 -14.29 -7.27 -4.23
CA GLU A 103 -13.68 -6.23 -3.41
C GLU A 103 -14.22 -4.84 -3.78
N LEU A 104 -14.40 -4.57 -5.07
CA LEU A 104 -15.07 -3.35 -5.54
C LEU A 104 -16.47 -3.22 -4.93
N GLN A 105 -17.26 -4.31 -4.94
CA GLN A 105 -18.59 -4.27 -4.32
C GLN A 105 -18.54 -3.92 -2.84
N VAL A 106 -17.56 -4.46 -2.09
CA VAL A 106 -17.36 -4.07 -0.68
C VAL A 106 -17.01 -2.59 -0.59
N LEU A 107 -16.10 -2.07 -1.41
CA LEU A 107 -15.77 -0.64 -1.39
C LEU A 107 -16.99 0.24 -1.69
N GLU A 108 -17.82 -0.14 -2.67
CA GLU A 108 -19.07 0.56 -3.00
C GLU A 108 -20.08 0.56 -1.85
N ASP A 109 -20.22 -0.57 -1.16
CA ASP A 109 -21.13 -0.71 -0.02
C ASP A 109 -20.76 0.24 1.14
N TYR A 110 -19.49 0.63 1.25
CA TYR A 110 -18.98 1.58 2.23
C TYR A 110 -18.70 2.99 1.65
N GLY A 111 -18.93 3.22 0.35
CA GLY A 111 -18.61 4.49 -0.32
C GLY A 111 -17.12 4.84 -0.30
N ALA A 112 -16.24 3.83 -0.38
CA ALA A 112 -14.79 3.93 -0.27
C ALA A 112 -14.07 3.58 -1.59
N GLU A 113 -14.75 3.64 -2.72
CA GLU A 113 -14.21 3.28 -4.04
C GLU A 113 -13.00 4.16 -4.42
N SER A 114 -13.04 5.44 -4.04
CA SER A 114 -11.95 6.39 -4.26
C SER A 114 -10.70 6.10 -3.43
N ASN A 115 -10.81 5.26 -2.40
CA ASN A 115 -9.68 4.92 -1.53
C ASN A 115 -8.78 3.86 -2.16
N HIS A 116 -9.29 3.07 -3.10
CA HIS A 116 -8.46 2.15 -3.89
C HIS A 116 -7.83 2.90 -5.06
N ILE A 117 -6.50 2.88 -5.12
CA ILE A 117 -5.71 3.50 -6.17
C ILE A 117 -5.06 2.40 -7.00
N MET A 118 -5.55 2.26 -8.23
CA MET A 118 -5.04 1.29 -9.20
C MET A 118 -3.61 1.63 -9.63
N ILE A 119 -2.69 0.70 -9.41
CA ILE A 119 -1.31 0.81 -9.86
C ILE A 119 -1.14 0.05 -11.18
N ASN A 120 -0.60 0.71 -12.19
CA ASN A 120 -0.28 0.12 -13.48
C ASN A 120 1.13 0.54 -13.92
N LEU A 121 2.13 -0.18 -13.42
CA LEU A 121 3.54 0.06 -13.73
C LEU A 121 3.91 -0.26 -15.19
N GLU A 122 3.08 -1.02 -15.91
CA GLU A 122 3.28 -1.28 -17.35
C GLU A 122 2.94 -0.04 -18.18
N GLU A 123 1.83 0.64 -17.83
CA GLU A 123 1.44 1.89 -18.48
C GLU A 123 2.26 3.09 -17.99
N ASN A 124 2.55 3.16 -16.68
CA ASN A 124 3.34 4.23 -16.07
C ASN A 124 4.38 3.68 -15.06
N PRO A 125 5.62 3.45 -15.51
CA PRO A 125 6.71 2.98 -14.64
C PRO A 125 7.08 3.93 -13.48
N TYR A 126 6.66 5.20 -13.53
CA TYR A 126 6.95 6.24 -12.54
C TYR A 126 5.73 6.56 -11.65
N GLN A 127 4.65 5.79 -11.74
CA GLN A 127 3.40 6.11 -11.03
C GLN A 127 3.58 6.26 -9.52
N LEU A 128 4.49 5.52 -8.88
CA LEU A 128 4.70 5.67 -7.44
C LEU A 128 5.35 6.99 -7.03
N GLU A 129 6.07 7.66 -7.94
CA GLU A 129 6.54 9.03 -7.72
C GLU A 129 5.36 10.02 -7.69
N GLU A 130 4.37 9.82 -8.58
CA GLU A 130 3.12 10.58 -8.55
C GLU A 130 2.31 10.28 -7.29
N MET A 131 2.26 9.01 -6.87
CA MET A 131 1.56 8.62 -5.64
C MET A 131 2.23 9.21 -4.41
N LEU A 132 3.56 9.34 -4.40
CA LEU A 132 4.29 10.04 -3.35
C LEU A 132 3.85 11.51 -3.24
N GLU A 133 3.76 12.22 -4.36
CA GLU A 133 3.28 13.60 -4.36
C GLU A 133 1.80 13.69 -3.96
N TYR A 134 0.98 12.73 -4.37
CA TYR A 134 -0.42 12.64 -3.95
C TYR A 134 -0.57 12.45 -2.43
N VAL A 135 0.13 11.47 -1.83
CA VAL A 135 0.02 11.22 -0.37
C VAL A 135 0.59 12.37 0.46
N LYS A 136 1.57 13.12 -0.06
CA LYS A 136 2.08 14.34 0.58
C LYS A 136 1.01 15.41 0.75
N THR A 137 -0.02 15.45 -0.11
CA THR A 137 -1.12 16.42 0.01
C THR A 137 -1.98 16.24 1.26
N PHE A 138 -1.94 15.05 1.87
CA PHE A 138 -2.66 14.73 3.12
C PHE A 138 -1.84 15.01 4.37
N LYS A 139 -0.56 15.34 4.21
CA LYS A 139 0.29 15.71 5.34
C LYS A 139 -0.21 17.03 5.92
N GLN A 140 -0.57 17.01 7.20
CA GLN A 140 -0.75 18.25 7.96
C GLN A 140 0.62 18.76 8.38
N ASP A 141 0.90 20.04 8.14
CA ASP A 141 2.04 20.72 8.75
C ASP A 141 1.93 20.54 10.27
N LYS A 142 2.89 19.80 10.85
CA LYS A 142 3.01 19.64 12.31
C LYS A 142 3.53 20.93 12.94
#